data_AF-A0A926C8J2-F1
#
_entry.id   AF-A0A926C8J2-F1
#
_cell.length_a   1.000
_cell.length_b   1.000
_cell.length_c   1.000
_cell.angle_alpha   90.00
_cell.angle_beta   90.00
_cell.angle_gamma   90.00
#
_symmetry.space_group_name_H-M   'P 1'
#
loop_
_entity.id
_entity.type
_entity.pdbx_description
1 polymer ?
#
loop_
_entity_poly.entity_id
_entity_poly.type
_entity_poly.pdbx_seq_one_letter_code
_entity_poly.pdbx_strand_id
1 'polypeptide(L)'
;MKRVFAYLLGCVAFVASFLVYVEYIHMLGFPDGFISELGRAERQLAFLFIGTSLMLGSYVVYLGSMASRKGIGKRVSVVGLLYVLFIMTLSLADYYFRVYLTGSGGG
;
A
#
# COMPACT_ATOMS: atom_id res chain seq x y z
N MET A 1 -4.84 -6.27 24.86
CA MET A 1 -3.75 -5.63 24.07
C MET A 1 -3.69 -6.11 22.62
N LYS A 2 -3.57 -7.41 22.32
CA LYS A 2 -3.40 -7.93 20.94
C LYS A 2 -4.52 -7.55 19.94
N ARG A 3 -5.75 -7.34 20.41
CA ARG A 3 -6.87 -6.84 19.62
C ARG A 3 -6.68 -5.40 19.15
N VAL A 4 -6.24 -4.52 20.05
CA VAL A 4 -6.05 -3.08 19.76
C VAL A 4 -4.97 -2.91 18.70
N PHE A 5 -3.88 -3.68 18.77
CA PHE A 5 -2.85 -3.70 17.73
C PHE A 5 -3.40 -4.11 16.36
N ALA A 6 -4.32 -5.08 16.28
CA ALA A 6 -4.93 -5.48 15.02
C ALA A 6 -5.78 -4.34 14.42
N TYR A 7 -6.59 -3.66 15.24
CA TYR A 7 -7.38 -2.51 14.79
C TYR A 7 -6.49 -1.35 14.34
N LEU A 8 -5.46 -1.01 15.11
CA LEU A 8 -4.52 0.06 14.75
C LEU A 8 -3.81 -0.25 13.43
N LEU A 9 -3.36 -1.49 13.22
CA LEU A 9 -2.71 -1.90 11.97
C LEU A 9 -3.67 -1.78 10.77
N GLY A 10 -4.94 -2.14 10.96
CA GLY A 10 -5.97 -1.93 9.96
C GLY A 10 -6.17 -0.44 9.64
N CYS A 11 -6.32 0.41 10.66
CA CYS A 11 -6.46 1.85 10.47
C CYS A 11 -5.27 2.47 9.72
N VAL A 12 -4.04 2.07 10.06
CA VAL A 12 -2.83 2.53 9.35
C VAL A 12 -2.87 2.12 7.88
N ALA A 13 -3.25 0.88 7.57
CA ALA A 13 -3.37 0.42 6.18
C ALA A 13 -4.44 1.21 5.39
N PHE A 14 -5.57 1.55 6.03
CA PHE A 14 -6.60 2.38 5.41
C PHE A 14 -6.13 3.82 5.15
N VAL A 15 -5.49 4.46 6.14
CA VAL A 15 -4.96 5.83 6.00
C VAL A 15 -3.87 5.87 4.93
N ALA A 16 -2.94 4.90 4.93
CA ALA A 16 -1.90 4.82 3.91
C ALA A 16 -2.50 4.63 2.51
N SER A 17 -3.53 3.79 2.36
CA SER A 17 -4.24 3.61 1.09
C SER A 17 -4.89 4.91 0.61
N PHE A 18 -5.52 5.65 1.53
CA PHE A 18 -6.18 6.92 1.19
C PHE A 18 -5.18 7.98 0.74
N LEU A 19 -4.05 8.13 1.44
CA LEU A 19 -3.00 9.08 1.07
C LEU A 19 -2.43 8.76 -0.32
N VAL A 20 -2.12 7.48 -0.57
CA VAL A 20 -1.61 7.05 -1.89
C VAL A 20 -2.64 7.26 -2.99
N TYR A 21 -3.93 7.07 -2.72
CA TYR A 21 -4.99 7.36 -3.68
C TYR A 21 -5.04 8.85 -4.06
N VAL A 22 -4.98 9.74 -3.07
CA VAL A 22 -5.02 11.18 -3.33
C VAL A 22 -3.82 11.59 -4.18
N GLU A 23 -2.63 11.13 -3.84
CA GLU A 23 -1.39 11.60 -4.48
C GLU A 23 -1.16 10.97 -5.86
N TYR A 24 -1.37 9.65 -6.00
CA TYR A 24 -1.00 8.91 -7.21
C TYR A 24 -2.18 8.56 -8.13
N ILE A 25 -3.41 8.86 -7.75
CA ILE A 25 -4.60 8.62 -8.59
C ILE A 25 -5.39 9.90 -8.82
N HIS A 26 -5.61 10.72 -7.79
CA HIS A 26 -6.41 11.93 -7.91
C HIS A 26 -5.58 13.15 -8.37
N MET A 27 -4.35 13.28 -7.88
CA MET A 27 -3.45 14.39 -8.24
C MET A 27 -2.48 14.04 -9.38
N LEU A 28 -2.54 12.81 -9.89
CA LEU A 28 -1.56 12.32 -10.84
C LEU A 28 -1.97 12.64 -12.30
N GLY A 29 -1.19 13.52 -12.92
CA GLY A 29 -1.39 14.02 -14.27
C GLY A 29 -1.04 15.50 -14.35
N PHE A 30 -0.63 15.96 -15.52
CA PHE A 30 -0.51 17.39 -15.80
C PHE A 30 -1.93 18.01 -15.92
N PRO A 31 -2.09 19.33 -15.73
CA PRO A 31 -3.39 20.00 -15.84
C PRO A 31 -4.08 19.84 -17.22
N ASP A 32 -3.32 19.45 -18.23
CA ASP A 32 -3.77 19.15 -19.60
C ASP A 32 -4.29 17.71 -19.78
N GLY A 33 -4.26 16.89 -18.73
CA GLY A 33 -4.68 15.49 -18.75
C GLY A 33 -3.61 14.51 -19.26
N PHE A 34 -2.40 14.96 -19.57
CA PHE A 34 -1.30 14.07 -19.93
C PHE A 34 -0.72 13.37 -18.70
N ILE A 35 -0.43 12.08 -18.86
CA ILE A 35 0.23 11.25 -17.85
C ILE A 35 1.53 10.74 -18.47
N SER A 36 2.67 11.01 -17.82
CA SER A 36 3.97 10.51 -18.25
C SER A 36 4.04 8.98 -18.13
N GLU A 37 4.96 8.34 -18.86
CA GLU A 37 5.17 6.90 -18.72
C GLU A 37 5.49 6.49 -17.28
N LEU A 38 6.27 7.32 -16.57
CA LEU A 38 6.53 7.19 -15.14
C LEU A 38 5.23 7.27 -14.33
N GLY A 39 4.40 8.30 -14.55
CA GLY A 39 3.13 8.46 -13.84
C GLY A 39 2.16 7.30 -14.08
N ARG A 40 2.15 6.71 -15.29
CA ARG A 40 1.32 5.55 -15.61
C ARG A 40 1.77 4.30 -14.84
N ALA A 41 3.08 4.10 -14.69
CA ALA A 41 3.65 3.01 -13.91
C ALA A 41 3.41 3.21 -12.40
N GLU A 42 3.61 4.42 -11.88
CA GLU A 42 3.32 4.78 -10.49
C GLU A 42 1.84 4.60 -10.15
N ARG A 43 0.92 4.95 -11.07
CA ARG A 43 -0.52 4.73 -10.89
C ARG A 43 -0.88 3.25 -10.76
N GLN A 44 -0.25 2.37 -11.52
CA GLN A 44 -0.47 0.92 -11.42
C GLN A 44 0.05 0.38 -10.08
N LEU A 45 1.23 0.82 -9.64
CA LEU A 45 1.76 0.50 -8.31
C LEU A 45 0.82 0.99 -7.20
N ALA A 46 0.27 2.19 -7.32
CA ALA A 46 -0.68 2.76 -6.38
C ALA A 46 -1.96 1.92 -6.28
N PHE A 47 -2.53 1.48 -7.40
CA PHE A 47 -3.70 0.59 -7.39
C PHE A 47 -3.41 -0.76 -6.72
N LEU A 48 -2.25 -1.36 -7.00
CA LEU A 48 -1.82 -2.60 -6.34
C LEU A 48 -1.65 -2.39 -4.83
N PHE A 49 -1.03 -1.29 -4.42
CA PHE A 49 -0.86 -0.94 -3.01
C PHE A 49 -2.19 -0.74 -2.29
N ILE A 50 -3.12 0.00 -2.88
CA ILE A 50 -4.44 0.27 -2.30
C ILE A 50 -5.23 -1.02 -2.17
N GLY A 51 -5.33 -1.83 -3.24
CA GLY A 51 -6.11 -3.06 -3.22
C GLY A 51 -5.61 -4.04 -2.16
N THR A 52 -4.30 -4.27 -2.11
CA THR A 52 -3.68 -5.15 -1.11
C THR A 52 -3.79 -4.62 0.31
N SER A 53 -3.61 -3.31 0.53
CA SER A 53 -3.74 -2.67 1.84
C SER A 53 -5.18 -2.72 2.36
N LEU A 54 -6.19 -2.56 1.49
CA LEU A 54 -7.61 -2.73 1.84
C LEU A 54 -7.94 -4.18 2.20
N MET A 55 -7.46 -5.15 1.40
CA MET A 55 -7.66 -6.58 1.70
C MET A 55 -6.98 -6.98 3.02
N LEU A 56 -5.75 -6.53 3.26
CA LEU A 56 -5.03 -6.82 4.51
C LEU A 56 -5.64 -6.10 5.71
N GLY A 57 -6.01 -4.83 5.56
CA GLY A 57 -6.68 -4.06 6.60
C GLY A 57 -8.00 -4.69 7.03
N SER A 58 -8.85 -5.08 6.07
CA SER A 58 -10.11 -5.79 6.36
C SER A 58 -9.87 -7.17 7.00
N TYR A 59 -8.86 -7.93 6.54
CA TYR A 59 -8.50 -9.22 7.13
C TYR A 59 -8.02 -9.09 8.59
N VAL A 60 -7.19 -8.09 8.90
CA VAL A 60 -6.68 -7.89 10.26
C VAL A 60 -7.78 -7.38 11.19
N VAL A 61 -8.69 -6.53 10.71
CA VAL A 61 -9.90 -6.11 11.44
C VAL A 61 -10.80 -7.32 11.73
N TYR A 62 -11.00 -8.20 10.75
CA TYR A 62 -11.73 -9.47 10.93
C TYR A 62 -11.06 -10.38 11.96
N LEU A 63 -9.73 -10.51 11.93
CA LEU A 63 -9.00 -11.25 12.97
C LEU A 63 -9.16 -10.61 14.36
N GLY A 64 -9.19 -9.29 14.44
CA GLY A 64 -9.44 -8.53 15.68
C GLY A 64 -10.82 -8.79 16.27
N SER A 65 -11.87 -8.87 15.45
CA SER A 65 -13.22 -9.20 15.90
C SER A 65 -13.31 -10.64 16.39
N MET A 66 -12.67 -11.59 15.69
CA MET A 66 -12.64 -13.02 16.03
C MET A 66 -11.73 -13.38 17.22
N ALA A 67 -10.86 -12.47 17.65
CA ALA A 67 -9.81 -12.70 18.65
C ALA A 67 -10.28 -13.09 20.06
N SER A 68 -11.58 -13.07 20.35
CA SER A 68 -12.13 -13.58 21.62
C SER A 68 -11.95 -15.09 21.77
N ARG A 69 -11.67 -15.83 20.67
CA ARG A 69 -11.72 -17.30 20.66
C ARG A 69 -10.37 -18.01 20.50
N LYS A 70 -9.30 -17.39 19.96
CA LYS A 70 -7.99 -18.06 19.73
C LYS A 70 -6.79 -17.09 19.71
N GLY A 71 -5.59 -17.63 19.94
CA GLY A 71 -4.32 -16.89 19.91
C GLY A 71 -3.98 -16.26 18.54
N ILE A 72 -4.44 -15.03 18.32
CA ILE A 72 -4.26 -14.27 17.07
C ILE A 72 -2.86 -13.68 16.88
N GLY A 73 -2.03 -13.61 17.93
CA GLY A 73 -0.76 -12.88 17.90
C GLY A 73 0.21 -13.34 16.79
N LYS A 74 0.34 -14.66 16.59
CA LYS A 74 1.21 -15.21 15.54
C LYS A 74 0.72 -14.82 14.14
N ARG A 75 -0.59 -14.85 13.89
CA ARG A 75 -1.18 -14.49 12.59
C ARG A 75 -1.02 -13.00 12.29
N VAL A 76 -1.30 -12.14 13.27
CA VAL A 76 -1.12 -10.68 13.12
C VAL A 76 0.35 -10.33 12.87
N SER A 77 1.28 -11.00 13.55
CA SER A 77 2.72 -10.76 13.34
C SER A 77 3.20 -11.19 11.96
N VAL A 78 2.75 -12.37 11.47
CA VAL A 78 3.08 -12.84 10.11
C VAL A 78 2.50 -11.91 9.06
N VAL A 79 1.24 -11.48 9.22
CA VAL A 79 0.60 -10.53 8.29
C VAL A 79 1.33 -9.19 8.29
N GLY A 80 1.72 -8.68 9.46
CA GLY A 80 2.51 -7.45 9.55
C GLY A 80 3.86 -7.57 8.84
N LEU A 81 4.57 -8.70 9.00
CA LEU A 81 5.85 -8.93 8.35
C LEU A 81 5.70 -9.04 6.82
N LEU A 82 4.68 -9.76 6.34
CA LEU A 82 4.35 -9.82 4.91
C LEU A 82 4.00 -8.45 4.35
N TYR A 83 3.28 -7.62 5.11
CA TYR A 83 2.93 -6.27 4.68
C TYR A 83 4.17 -5.37 4.56
N VAL A 84 5.12 -5.46 5.50
CA VAL A 84 6.40 -4.74 5.41
C VAL A 84 7.21 -5.20 4.19
N LEU A 85 7.30 -6.51 3.96
CA LEU A 85 7.98 -7.04 2.76
C LEU A 85 7.32 -6.54 1.48
N PHE A 86 5.99 -6.52 1.44
CA PHE A 86 5.24 -6.02 0.30
C PHE A 86 5.52 -4.53 0.03
N ILE A 87 5.50 -3.69 1.08
CA ILE A 87 5.88 -2.28 0.97
C ILE A 87 7.30 -2.14 0.44
N MET A 88 8.26 -2.90 0.98
CA MET A 88 9.65 -2.87 0.49
C MET A 88 9.75 -3.22 -0.99
N THR A 89 9.03 -4.25 -1.47
CA THR A 89 9.05 -4.62 -2.89
C THR A 89 8.46 -3.53 -3.78
N LEU A 90 7.38 -2.86 -3.34
CA LEU A 90 6.80 -1.74 -4.09
C LEU A 90 7.73 -0.53 -4.10
N SER A 91 8.36 -0.20 -2.97
CA SER A 91 9.35 0.89 -2.90
C SER A 91 10.56 0.62 -3.80
N LEU A 92 11.00 -0.63 -3.91
CA LEU A 92 12.08 -1.00 -4.82
C LEU A 92 11.65 -0.87 -6.29
N ALA A 93 10.42 -1.25 -6.62
CA ALA A 93 9.86 -1.08 -7.97
C ALA A 93 9.69 0.41 -8.34
N ASP A 94 9.19 1.23 -7.41
CA ASP A 94 9.09 2.69 -7.59
C ASP A 94 10.48 3.31 -7.81
N TYR A 95 11.47 2.94 -6.99
CA TYR A 95 12.85 3.38 -7.16
C TYR A 95 13.41 2.99 -8.53
N TYR A 96 13.18 1.75 -8.97
CA TYR A 96 13.58 1.29 -10.31
C TYR A 96 12.93 2.15 -11.40
N PHE A 97 11.62 2.40 -11.34
CA PHE A 97 10.97 3.26 -12.32
C PHE A 97 11.53 4.68 -12.31
N ARG A 98 11.78 5.28 -11.15
CA ARG A 98 12.41 6.61 -11.06
C ARG A 98 13.82 6.63 -11.65
N VAL A 99 14.61 5.59 -11.49
CA VAL A 99 15.97 5.56 -12.04
C VAL A 99 15.96 5.39 -13.56
N TYR A 100 15.12 4.52 -14.10
CA TYR A 100 15.18 4.12 -15.51
C TYR A 100 14.22 4.90 -16.43
N LEU A 101 13.05 5.33 -15.95
CA LEU A 101 12.06 6.04 -16.76
C LEU A 101 12.24 7.56 -16.70
N THR A 102 12.81 8.11 -15.62
CA THR A 102 13.10 9.55 -15.54
C THR A 102 14.30 9.95 -16.40
N GLY A 103 15.23 9.02 -16.66
CA GLY A 103 16.43 9.24 -17.49
C GLY A 103 16.22 9.06 -19.00
N SER A 104 15.09 8.51 -19.44
CA SER A 104 14.78 8.24 -20.86
C SER A 104 14.24 9.47 -21.62
N GLY A 105 14.07 10.62 -20.95
CA GLY A 105 13.48 11.84 -21.52
C GLY A 105 14.47 12.97 -21.84
N GLY A 106 15.78 12.72 -21.88
CA GLY A 106 16.77 13.78 -22.10
C GLY A 106 18.06 13.29 -22.76
N GLY A 107 18.08 13.36 -24.09
CA GLY A 107 19.24 13.26 -24.98
C GLY A 107 18.90 13.88 -26.32
#